data_AF-A0A183DFQ1-F1
#
_entry.id   AF-A0A183DFQ1-F1
#
_cell.length_a   1.000
_cell.length_b   1.000
_cell.length_c   1.000
_cell.angle_alpha   90.00
_cell.angle_beta   90.00
_cell.angle_gamma   90.00
#
_symmetry.space_group_name_H-M   'P 1'
#
loop_
_entity.id
_entity.type
_entity.pdbx_description
1 polymer ?
#
loop_
_entity_poly.entity_id
_entity_poly.type
_entity_poly.pdbx_seq_one_letter_code
_entity_poly.pdbx_strand_id
1 'polypeptide(L)' 'LADVLRNSKLDEAAMETERNRILREMNEVENDPIEVVFDYLHDAAFQGTPMSKSPYGRSEVIR' A
#
# COMPACT_ATOMS: atom_id res chain seq x y z
N LEU A 1 -3.29 -21.21 -6.37
CA LEU A 1 -2.31 -20.12 -6.63
C LEU A 1 -2.09 -19.84 -8.11
N ALA A 2 -1.70 -20.82 -8.93
CA ALA A 2 -1.31 -20.58 -10.33
C ALA A 2 -2.42 -19.98 -11.22
N ASP A 3 -3.69 -20.16 -10.86
CA ASP A 3 -4.83 -19.57 -11.57
C ASP A 3 -5.01 -18.09 -11.19
N VAL A 4 -5.01 -17.76 -9.89
CA VAL A 4 -5.03 -16.37 -9.40
C VAL A 4 -3.86 -15.54 -9.94
N LEU A 5 -2.68 -16.15 -10.08
CA LEU A 5 -1.50 -15.45 -10.60
C LEU A 5 -1.50 -15.26 -12.14
N ARG A 6 -2.19 -16.12 -12.90
CA ARG A 6 -2.13 -16.11 -14.38
C ARG A 6 -3.43 -15.68 -15.06
N ASN A 7 -4.56 -15.89 -14.40
CA ASN A 7 -5.91 -15.71 -14.93
C ASN A 7 -6.77 -14.81 -14.03
N SER A 8 -6.15 -13.88 -13.29
CA SER A 8 -6.91 -12.93 -12.48
C SER A 8 -7.76 -12.03 -13.36
N LYS A 9 -9.05 -11.91 -13.04
CA LYS A 9 -9.97 -10.99 -13.71
C LYS A 9 -10.10 -9.74 -12.85
N LEU A 10 -9.71 -8.60 -13.40
CA LEU A 10 -9.79 -7.30 -12.74
C LEU A 10 -11.16 -6.67 -13.03
N ASP A 11 -12.18 -7.14 -12.32
CA ASP A 11 -13.52 -6.57 -12.40
C ASP A 11 -13.57 -5.20 -11.70
N GLU A 12 -14.23 -4.21 -12.32
CA GLU A 12 -14.25 -2.83 -11.81
C GLU A 12 -14.90 -2.72 -10.42
N ALA A 13 -15.97 -3.47 -10.15
CA ALA A 13 -16.63 -3.43 -8.85
C ALA A 13 -15.77 -4.07 -7.74
N ALA A 14 -15.06 -5.15 -8.07
CA ALA A 14 -14.08 -5.76 -7.16
C ALA A 14 -12.90 -4.83 -6.89
N MET A 15 -12.39 -4.14 -7.93
CA MET A 15 -11.32 -3.16 -7.81
C MET A 15 -11.71 -1.98 -6.91
N GLU A 16 -12.94 -1.46 -7.04
CA GLU A 16 -13.45 -0.38 -6.19
C GLU A 16 -13.57 -0.81 -4.72
N THR A 17 -14.07 -2.03 -4.50
CA THR A 17 -14.17 -2.60 -3.15
C THR A 17 -12.79 -2.73 -2.51
N GLU A 18 -11.82 -3.23 -3.27
CA GLU A 18 -10.45 -3.39 -2.81
C GLU A 18 -9.75 -2.06 -2.56
N ARG A 19 -9.97 -1.03 -3.40
CA ARG A 19 -9.45 0.33 -3.16
C ARG A 19 -9.92 0.86 -1.80
N ASN A 20 -11.21 0.71 -1.49
CA ASN A 20 -11.76 1.15 -0.21
C ASN A 20 -11.17 0.37 0.97
N ARG A 21 -10.90 -0.92 0.80
CA ARG A 21 -10.22 -1.75 1.80
C ARG A 21 -8.80 -1.25 2.06
N ILE A 22 -8.02 -1.01 1.01
CA ILE A 22 -6.65 -0.50 1.11
C ILE A 22 -6.64 0.86 1.81
N LEU A 23 -7.54 1.78 1.44
CA LEU A 23 -7.64 3.09 2.10
C LEU A 23 -7.94 2.95 3.59
N ARG A 24 -8.77 1.97 4.00
CA ARG A 24 -9.04 1.72 5.42
C ARG A 24 -7.80 1.18 6.14
N GLU A 25 -7.12 0.20 5.55
CA GLU A 25 -5.88 -0.37 6.10
C GLU A 25 -4.78 0.69 6.26
N MET A 26 -4.64 1.60 5.29
CA MET A 26 -3.70 2.73 5.41
C MET A 26 -4.01 3.62 6.62
N ASN A 27 -5.28 3.96 6.84
CA ASN A 27 -5.68 4.73 8.03
C ASN A 27 -5.37 3.96 9.31
N GLU A 28 -5.55 2.64 9.34
CA GLU A 28 -5.22 1.81 10.50
C GLU A 28 -3.70 1.83 10.79
N VAL A 29 -2.85 1.75 9.74
CA VAL A 29 -1.38 1.79 9.86
C VAL A 29 -0.87 3.16 10.28
N GLU A 30 -1.46 4.25 9.80
CA GLU A 30 -1.10 5.62 10.24
C GLU A 30 -1.35 5.86 11.74
N ASN A 31 -2.23 5.06 12.36
CA ASN A 31 -2.48 5.10 13.80
C ASN A 31 -1.51 4.21 14.61
N ASP A 32 -0.66 3.41 13.96
CA ASP A 32 0.41 2.66 14.62
C ASP A 32 1.72 3.46 14.59
N PRO A 33 2.17 4.00 15.73
CA PRO A 33 3.39 4.82 15.79
C PRO A 33 4.66 4.05 15.44
N ILE A 34 4.69 2.72 15.61
CA ILE A 34 5.85 1.91 15.25
C ILE A 34 6.01 1.87 13.73
N GLU A 35 4.94 1.57 13.01
CA GLU A 35 4.92 1.54 11.55
C GLU A 35 5.31 2.91 10.98
N VAL A 36 4.74 4.00 11.51
CA VAL A 36 5.07 5.37 11.09
C VAL A 36 6.57 5.69 11.28
N VAL A 37 7.15 5.30 12.42
CA VAL A 37 8.59 5.51 12.69
C VAL A 37 9.45 4.72 11.70
N PHE A 38 9.08 3.47 11.42
CA PHE A 38 9.82 2.64 10.47
C PHE A 38 9.69 3.14 9.03
N ASP A 39 8.53 3.63 8.62
CA ASP A 39 8.35 4.25 7.30
C ASP A 39 9.26 5.47 7.13
N TYR A 40 9.33 6.37 8.13
CA TYR A 40 10.25 7.50 8.10
C TYR A 40 11.72 7.08 8.12
N LEU A 41 12.07 6.03 8.89
CA LEU A 41 13.41 5.49 8.92
C LEU A 41 13.83 4.97 7.54
N HIS A 42 12.96 4.20 6.87
CA HIS A 42 13.25 3.66 5.55
C HIS A 42 13.34 4.76 4.48
N ASP A 43 12.43 5.74 4.51
CA ASP A 43 12.47 6.88 3.59
C ASP A 43 13.78 7.65 3.73
N ALA A 44 14.22 7.89 4.97
CA ALA A 44 15.46 8.60 5.25
C ALA A 44 16.74 7.77 4.96
N ALA A 45 16.72 6.47 5.23
CA ALA A 45 17.91 5.61 5.08
C ALA A 45 18.16 5.16 3.64
N PHE A 46 17.11 4.98 2.85
CA PHE A 46 17.17 4.40 1.50
C PHE A 46 16.86 5.40 0.38
N GLN A 47 17.03 6.70 0.65
CA GLN A 47 16.73 7.80 -0.28
C GLN A 47 17.24 7.53 -1.71
N GLY A 48 16.38 7.80 -2.70
CA GLY A 48 16.70 7.61 -4.10
C GLY A 48 16.64 6.15 -4.58
N THR A 49 16.31 5.19 -3.70
CA THR A 49 16.08 3.80 -4.07
C THR A 49 14.59 3.43 -3.98
N PRO A 50 14.14 2.36 -4.66
CA PRO A 50 12.77 1.87 -4.51
C PRO A 50 12.40 1.47 -3.07
N MET A 51 13.39 1.17 -2.23
CA MET A 51 13.20 0.72 -0.85
C MET A 51 12.87 1.87 0.12
N SER A 52 12.98 3.12 -0.32
CA SER A 52 12.52 4.29 0.45
C SER A 52 10.99 4.44 0.44
N LYS A 53 10.29 3.72 -0.43
CA LYS A 53 8.85 3.87 -0.62
C LYS A 53 8.08 3.01 0.39
N SER A 54 7.09 3.63 1.04
CA SER A 54 6.12 2.90 1.86
C SER A 54 5.41 1.82 1.03
N PRO A 55 5.14 0.62 1.60
CA PRO A 55 4.44 -0.46 0.91
C PRO A 55 3.07 -0.06 0.37
N TYR A 56 2.39 0.88 1.02
CA TYR A 56 1.07 1.38 0.63
C TYR A 56 1.13 2.60 -0.31
N GLY A 57 2.31 3.20 -0.50
CA GLY A 57 2.43 4.47 -1.21
C GLY A 57 1.74 5.63 -0.49
N ARG A 58 1.48 6.73 -1.21
CA ARG A 58 0.76 7.90 -0.66
C ARG A 58 -0.71 7.80 -0.99
N SER A 59 -1.57 8.22 -0.05
CA SER A 59 -3.03 8.21 -0.21
C SER A 59 -3.51 8.95 -1.47
N GLU A 60 -2.78 9.98 -1.90
CA GLU A 60 -3.01 10.76 -3.12
C GLU A 60 -2.87 9.95 -4.42
N VAL A 61 -2.10 8.85 -4.41
CA VAL A 61 -1.88 8.00 -5.59
C VAL A 61 -2.99 6.96 -5.75
N ILE A 62 -3.71 6.65 -4.66
CA ILE A 62 -4.74 5.62 -4.61
C ILE A 62 -6.16 6.20 -4.84
N ARG A 63 -6.36 7.47 -4.48
CA ARG A 63 -7.58 8.24 -4.78
C ARG A 63 -7.70 8.56 -6.27
#